data_AF-A0AAQ3Q6W8-F1
#
_entry.id   AF-A0AAQ3Q6W8-F1
#
_cell.length_a   1.000
_cell.length_b   1.000
_cell.length_c   1.000
_cell.angle_alpha   90.00
_cell.angle_beta   90.00
_cell.angle_gamma   90.00
#
_symmetry.space_group_name_H-M   'P 1'
#
loop_
_entity.id
_entity.type
_entity.pdbx_description
1 polymer ?
#
loop_
_entity_poly.entity_id
_entity_poly.type
_entity_poly.pdbx_seq_one_letter_code
_entity_poly.pdbx_strand_id
1 'polypeptide(L)'
;MEAQAAQQQGAQEVGLRVPGATSSFLVFEYNKNFHNVLEVSKADYSACNAASPIATYTSGNDSITLKNKGHHFFICGFTGHCSGG
;
A
#
# COMPACT_ATOMS: atom_id res chain seq x y z
N MET A 1 6.59 6.77 -17.34
CA MET A 1 6.17 5.74 -16.36
C MET A 1 7.26 5.70 -15.32
N GLU A 2 7.08 6.44 -14.22
CA GLU A 2 8.01 6.37 -13.09
C GLU A 2 7.43 5.42 -12.05
N ALA A 3 8.26 4.48 -11.59
CA ALA A 3 7.93 3.55 -10.53
C ALA A 3 8.56 4.05 -9.23
N GLN A 4 7.76 4.18 -8.18
CA GLN A 4 8.23 4.47 -6.83
C GLN A 4 8.39 3.14 -6.10
N ALA A 5 9.56 2.87 -5.52
CA ALA A 5 9.76 1.68 -4.70
C ALA A 5 9.44 1.99 -3.23
N ALA A 6 8.73 1.08 -2.56
CA ALA A 6 8.40 1.15 -1.14
C ALA A 6 8.65 -0.22 -0.49
N GLN A 7 9.08 -0.20 0.77
CA GLN A 7 9.20 -1.43 1.58
C GLN A 7 7.98 -1.56 2.47
N GLN A 8 7.21 -2.64 2.30
CA GLN A 8 6.01 -2.83 3.12
C GLN A 8 6.35 -3.57 4.42
N GLN A 9 6.43 -2.81 5.52
CA GLN A 9 6.61 -3.37 6.86
C GLN A 9 5.48 -2.99 7.82
N GLY A 10 4.67 -1.97 7.49
CA GLY A 10 3.61 -1.41 8.34
C GLY A 10 2.57 -0.61 7.54
N ALA A 11 2.22 0.58 8.01
CA ALA A 11 1.20 1.44 7.41
C ALA A 11 1.81 2.52 6.51
N GLN A 12 1.56 2.48 5.19
CA GLN A 12 2.08 3.42 4.19
C GLN A 12 0.96 4.26 3.55
N GLU A 13 1.09 5.59 3.59
CA GLU A 13 0.24 6.51 2.82
C GLU A 13 0.99 6.99 1.57
N VAL A 14 0.36 6.89 0.38
CA VAL A 14 0.93 7.34 -0.89
C VAL A 14 -0.02 8.33 -1.58
N GLY A 15 0.46 9.54 -1.85
CA GLY A 15 -0.32 10.59 -2.48
C GLY A 15 0.05 10.80 -3.95
N LEU A 16 -0.92 10.65 -4.86
CA LEU A 16 -0.76 11.04 -6.26
C LEU A 16 -1.16 12.51 -6.46
N ARG A 17 -0.18 13.43 -6.46
CA ARG A 17 -0.37 14.86 -6.80
C ARG A 17 -0.36 15.03 -8.32
N VAL A 18 -1.25 15.86 -8.88
CA VAL A 18 -1.29 16.07 -10.35
C VAL A 18 -1.21 17.54 -10.70
N PRO A 19 -0.18 17.90 -11.48
CA PRO A 19 -0.45 18.50 -12.78
C PRO A 19 0.33 17.77 -13.90
N GLY A 20 -0.38 16.97 -14.73
CA GLY A 20 0.14 16.33 -15.95
C GLY A 20 0.42 14.81 -15.94
N ALA A 21 0.09 14.09 -14.86
CA ALA A 21 0.62 12.75 -14.58
C ALA A 21 0.14 11.61 -15.52
N THR A 22 1.11 10.99 -16.19
CA THR A 22 1.07 9.59 -16.64
C THR A 22 0.81 8.65 -15.45
N SER A 23 0.10 7.55 -15.64
CA SER A 23 -0.05 6.50 -14.60
C SER A 23 1.29 6.21 -13.91
N SER A 24 1.32 6.31 -12.59
CA SER A 24 2.48 5.95 -11.76
C SER A 24 2.35 4.52 -11.25
N PHE A 25 3.49 3.86 -11.12
CA PHE A 25 3.58 2.55 -10.51
C PHE A 25 4.19 2.67 -9.12
N LEU A 26 3.67 1.90 -8.19
CA LEU A 26 4.23 1.73 -6.86
C LEU A 26 4.65 0.27 -6.73
N VAL A 27 5.92 0.02 -6.44
CA VAL A 27 6.47 -1.33 -6.28
C VAL A 27 6.71 -1.57 -4.79
N PHE A 28 6.02 -2.56 -4.24
CA PHE A 28 6.22 -2.99 -2.86
C PHE A 28 7.10 -4.23 -2.79
N GLU A 29 8.29 -4.07 -2.23
CA GLU A 29 9.21 -5.18 -1.98
C GLU A 29 9.25 -5.53 -0.49
N TYR A 30 9.04 -6.82 -0.18
CA TYR A 30 9.00 -7.31 1.20
C TYR A 30 9.17 -8.83 1.26
N ASN A 31 9.53 -9.35 2.44
CA ASN A 31 9.51 -10.79 2.67
C ASN A 31 8.07 -11.28 2.80
N LYS A 32 7.55 -11.94 1.77
CA LYS A 32 6.16 -12.44 1.70
C LYS A 32 5.76 -13.42 2.80
N ASN A 33 6.72 -13.99 3.54
CA ASN A 33 6.44 -14.87 4.67
C ASN A 33 6.12 -14.08 5.95
N PHE A 34 6.47 -12.79 6.01
CA PHE A 34 6.28 -11.93 7.17
C PHE A 34 5.44 -10.69 6.90
N HIS A 35 5.24 -10.32 5.64
CA HIS A 35 4.46 -9.13 5.28
C HIS A 35 3.54 -9.42 4.10
N ASN A 36 2.54 -8.56 3.95
CA ASN A 36 1.68 -8.43 2.79
C ASN A 36 1.31 -6.96 2.60
N VAL A 37 0.71 -6.64 1.46
CA VAL A 37 0.19 -5.30 1.17
C VAL A 37 -1.32 -5.40 1.06
N LEU A 38 -2.02 -4.65 1.91
CA LEU A 38 -3.46 -4.49 1.85
C LEU A 38 -3.78 -3.04 1.50
N GLU A 39 -4.43 -2.80 0.37
CA GLU A 39 -5.02 -1.49 0.09
C GLU A 39 -6.31 -1.36 0.89
N VAL A 40 -6.47 -0.26 1.62
CA VAL A 40 -7.58 -0.08 2.57
C VAL A 40 -8.17 1.33 2.47
N SER A 41 -9.36 1.51 3.07
CA SER A 41 -9.94 2.84 3.23
C SER A 41 -9.11 3.68 4.20
N LYS A 42 -9.26 5.01 4.17
CA LYS A 42 -8.61 5.90 5.16
C LYS A 42 -9.00 5.53 6.61
N ALA A 43 -10.26 5.16 6.84
CA ALA A 43 -10.74 4.80 8.16
C ALA A 43 -10.06 3.52 8.66
N ASP A 44 -9.96 2.51 7.80
CA ASP A 44 -9.31 1.24 8.12
C ASP A 44 -7.80 1.40 8.28
N TYR A 45 -7.16 2.27 7.50
CA TYR A 45 -5.77 2.65 7.69
C TYR A 45 -5.53 3.24 9.08
N SER A 46 -6.33 4.23 9.48
CA SER A 46 -6.21 4.86 10.81
C SER A 46 -6.50 3.90 11.96
N ALA A 47 -7.36 2.91 11.74
CA ALA A 47 -7.72 1.88 12.73
C ALA A 47 -6.81 0.64 12.68
N CYS A 48 -5.88 0.55 11.72
CA CYS A 48 -5.15 -0.67 11.40
C CYS A 48 -6.06 -1.90 11.19
N ASN A 49 -7.21 -1.68 10.55
CA ASN A 49 -8.20 -2.72 10.30
C ASN A 49 -7.90 -3.46 8.97
N ALA A 50 -7.52 -4.72 9.08
CA ALA A 50 -7.26 -5.60 7.94
C ALA A 50 -8.44 -6.50 7.54
N ALA A 51 -9.62 -6.34 8.16
CA ALA A 51 -10.73 -7.27 7.99
C ALA A 51 -11.45 -7.15 6.64
N SER A 52 -11.37 -5.99 5.97
CA SER A 52 -12.06 -5.73 4.70
C SER A 52 -11.22 -4.88 3.76
N PRO A 53 -10.09 -5.43 3.25
CA PRO A 53 -9.23 -4.70 2.33
C PRO A 53 -9.93 -4.48 0.98
N ILE A 54 -9.62 -3.35 0.34
CA ILE A 54 -10.02 -3.03 -1.03
C ILE A 54 -9.30 -3.97 -2.00
N ALA A 55 -8.01 -4.20 -1.77
CA ALA A 55 -7.19 -5.14 -2.52
C ALA A 55 -6.14 -5.78 -1.63
N THR A 56 -5.72 -7.00 -1.97
CA THR A 56 -4.72 -7.78 -1.24
C THR A 56 -3.63 -8.23 -2.19
N TYR A 57 -2.38 -8.02 -1.79
CA TYR A 57 -1.19 -8.41 -2.54
C TYR A 57 -0.20 -9.12 -1.62
N THR A 58 0.37 -10.23 -2.11
CA THR A 58 1.14 -11.18 -1.30
C THR A 58 2.36 -11.75 -2.05
N SER A 59 2.79 -11.14 -3.16
CA SER A 59 3.89 -11.70 -3.95
C SER A 59 5.27 -11.45 -3.34
N GLY A 60 5.41 -10.39 -2.53
CA GLY A 60 6.70 -9.87 -2.05
C GLY A 60 7.40 -8.92 -3.02
N ASN A 61 6.84 -8.71 -4.23
CA ASN A 61 7.26 -7.71 -5.21
C ASN A 61 6.03 -7.24 -6.01
N ASP A 62 5.12 -6.54 -5.34
CA ASP A 62 3.84 -6.16 -5.92
C ASP A 62 3.94 -4.83 -6.66
N SER A 63 3.60 -4.82 -7.95
CA SER A 63 3.52 -3.60 -8.77
C SER A 63 2.07 -3.12 -8.86
N ILE A 64 1.76 -2.01 -8.19
CA ILE A 64 0.43 -1.43 -8.09
C ILE A 64 0.35 -0.18 -8.97
N THR A 65 -0.66 -0.10 -9.83
CA THR A 65 -0.89 1.08 -10.69
C THR A 65 -1.82 2.06 -10.00
N LEU A 66 -1.34 3.28 -9.72
CA LEU A 66 -2.17 4.35 -9.16
C LEU A 66 -2.88 5.09 -10.30
N LYS A 67 -4.15 4.74 -10.52
CA LYS A 67 -4.97 5.31 -11.62
C LYS A 67 -5.68 6.61 -11.24
N ASN A 68 -5.99 6.77 -9.95
CA ASN A 68 -6.82 7.87 -9.46
C ASN A 68 -6.01 8.85 -8.63
N LYS A 69 -6.32 10.14 -8.77
CA LYS A 69 -5.76 11.19 -7.91
C LYS A 69 -6.19 10.98 -6.47
N GLY A 70 -5.38 11.48 -5.55
CA GLY A 70 -5.66 11.41 -4.12
C GLY A 70 -4.73 10.47 -3.38
N HIS A 71 -5.14 10.11 -2.17
CA HIS A 71 -4.37 9.31 -1.25
C HIS A 71 -4.79 7.85 -1.34
N HIS A 72 -3.80 6.99 -1.46
CA HIS A 72 -3.93 5.54 -1.41
C HIS A 72 -3.28 5.06 -0.12
N PHE A 73 -3.96 4.19 0.60
CA PHE A 73 -3.57 3.76 1.93
C PHE A 73 -3.29 2.27 1.92
N PHE A 74 -2.10 1.89 2.37
CA PHE A 74 -1.64 0.50 2.38
C PHE A 74 -1.23 0.10 3.79
N ILE A 75 -1.62 -1.09 4.23
CA ILE A 75 -1.23 -1.65 5.54
C ILE A 75 -0.69 -3.07 5.39
N CYS A 76 0.12 -3.51 6.35
CA CYS A 76 0.44 -4.92 6.53
C CYS A 76 -0.59 -5.54 7.48
N GLY A 77 -1.25 -6.61 7.04
CA GLY A 77 -2.31 -7.30 7.78
C GLY A 77 -1.82 -8.29 8.83
N PHE A 78 -0.52 -8.54 8.91
CA PHE A 78 0.06 -9.35 9.98
C PHE A 78 -0.12 -8.66 11.33
N THR A 79 -0.55 -9.42 12.34
CA THR A 79 -0.86 -8.89 13.69
C THR A 79 0.30 -8.07 14.25
N GLY A 80 0.02 -6.82 14.61
CA GLY A 80 1.00 -5.89 15.19
C GLY A 80 1.86 -5.14 14.17
N HIS A 81 1.87 -5.52 12.89
CA HIS A 81 2.74 -4.88 11.89
C HIS A 81 2.23 -3.49 11.50
N CYS A 82 0.92 -3.32 11.31
CA CYS A 82 0.35 -2.01 10.97
C CYS A 82 0.60 -0.96 12.06
N SER A 83 0.38 -1.32 13.33
CA SER A 83 0.52 -0.39 14.47
C SER A 83 1.98 -0.10 14.87
N GLY A 84 2.92 -0.93 14.42
CA GLY A 84 4.34 -0.81 14.72
C GLY A 84 5.18 -0.13 13.63
N GLY A 85 4.54 0.29 12.53
CA GLY A 85 5.17 0.94 11.37
C GLY A 85 5.38 2.44 11.51
#